data_AF-A0A2T7NQQ4-F1
#
_entry.id   AF-A0A2T7NQQ4-F1
#
_cell.length_a   1.000
_cell.length_b   1.000
_cell.length_c   1.000
_cell.angle_alpha   90.00
_cell.angle_beta   90.00
_cell.angle_gamma   90.00
#
_symmetry.space_group_name_H-M   'P 1'
#
loop_
_entity.id
_entity.type
_entity.pdbx_description
1 polymer ?
#
loop_
_entity_poly.entity_id
_entity_poly.type
_entity_poly.pdbx_seq_one_letter_code
_entity_poly.pdbx_strand_id
1 'polypeptide(L)'
;MGSAHDRSLSSAQNESETCADKKMHGPSGEILKQIVIANIIRQLPEATTDSLLATKMAAISENEARSIATSKEAEGRHLLAVILNMSPYDDGLNMQRAIQVDFVYDHLMFCVKKGFPWKQVCAIVNFARQFLEAVTGRHISEAVVLYQQDITKLQQLVNERNIKMYSDFVFSTFFTHFQLYKFVLTNPRQVIAHNKSLLVYPPVPPHPLAEAKELSIWTYESKISELEKKQDKIQLNRRAEKEELRREAERIKVENKTKLTAMESPLSKETLRQMLKNVMAEYTAATAAVISSDIARMKEDLEIKLEMRSVPRPRSLGQQASGGKGATS
;
A
#
# COMPACT_ATOMS: atom_id res chain seq x y z
N MET A 1 -31.87 -40.37 -10.10
CA MET A 1 -31.79 -41.75 -9.57
C MET A 1 -30.46 -41.92 -8.86
N GLY A 2 -30.48 -42.26 -7.56
CA GLY A 2 -29.36 -42.59 -6.63
C GLY A 2 -28.38 -41.45 -6.32
N SER A 3 -28.20 -40.86 -5.12
CA SER A 3 -28.45 -41.17 -3.69
C SER A 3 -27.59 -42.26 -3.04
N ALA A 4 -27.16 -41.94 -1.80
CA ALA A 4 -26.53 -42.74 -0.72
C ALA A 4 -24.97 -42.80 -0.75
N HIS A 5 -24.28 -42.16 0.22
CA HIS A 5 -23.88 -42.64 1.57
C HIS A 5 -22.55 -43.43 1.50
N ASP A 6 -21.56 -43.33 2.38
CA ASP A 6 -21.45 -43.21 3.86
C ASP A 6 -20.06 -42.57 4.19
N ARG A 7 -19.86 -41.69 5.18
CA ARG A 7 -19.83 -41.84 6.66
C ARG A 7 -18.88 -42.91 7.22
N SER A 8 -18.03 -42.48 8.18
CA SER A 8 -17.39 -43.15 9.34
C SER A 8 -15.95 -42.57 9.47
N LEU A 9 -15.47 -41.83 10.48
CA LEU A 9 -15.67 -41.74 11.93
C LEU A 9 -15.61 -43.09 12.68
N SER A 10 -14.46 -43.37 13.32
CA SER A 10 -14.27 -43.95 14.68
C SER A 10 -12.78 -44.30 14.87
N SER A 11 -12.01 -43.65 15.76
CA SER A 11 -11.87 -43.89 17.22
C SER A 11 -10.90 -45.02 17.61
N ALA A 12 -9.88 -44.69 18.41
CA ALA A 12 -9.37 -45.45 19.57
C ALA A 12 -8.18 -44.65 20.16
N GLN A 13 -8.33 -43.96 21.30
CA GLN A 13 -8.18 -44.47 22.68
C GLN A 13 -6.73 -44.88 23.00
N ASN A 14 -6.01 -44.08 23.78
CA ASN A 14 -5.94 -44.10 25.26
C ASN A 14 -5.18 -45.32 25.79
N GLU A 15 -3.94 -45.08 26.22
CA GLU A 15 -3.38 -45.73 27.41
C GLU A 15 -2.70 -44.65 28.27
N SER A 16 -2.97 -44.77 29.56
CA SER A 16 -2.70 -43.85 30.65
C SER A 16 -1.56 -44.35 31.55
N GLU A 17 -1.11 -43.45 32.45
CA GLU A 17 -0.35 -43.70 33.71
C GLU A 17 1.19 -43.81 33.59
N THR A 18 2.03 -43.21 34.45
CA THR A 18 1.85 -42.45 35.70
C THR A 18 3.15 -41.70 36.11
N CYS A 19 2.99 -40.70 36.98
CA CYS A 19 3.92 -40.22 38.04
C CYS A 19 5.25 -39.52 37.65
N ALA A 20 5.31 -38.19 37.87
CA ALA A 20 6.18 -37.61 38.92
C ALA A 20 6.05 -36.08 38.95
N ASP A 21 5.65 -35.58 40.12
CA ASP A 21 5.78 -34.20 40.58
C ASP A 21 7.16 -33.60 40.29
N LYS A 22 7.18 -32.39 39.72
CA LYS A 22 8.16 -31.37 40.09
C LYS A 22 7.68 -29.96 39.72
N LYS A 23 7.05 -29.32 40.71
CA LYS A 23 7.04 -27.85 40.83
C LYS A 23 8.50 -27.37 40.84
N MET A 24 8.89 -26.60 39.84
CA MET A 24 10.07 -25.73 39.92
C MET A 24 9.59 -24.28 40.02
N HIS A 25 9.27 -23.89 41.25
CA HIS A 25 9.39 -22.50 41.69
C HIS A 25 10.89 -22.20 41.85
N GLY A 26 11.38 -21.15 41.19
CA GLY A 26 12.79 -20.77 41.26
C GLY A 26 12.98 -19.28 40.95
N PRO A 27 13.40 -18.44 41.93
CA PRO A 27 13.39 -16.98 41.83
C PRO A 27 14.68 -16.49 41.17
N SER A 28 14.63 -16.00 39.93
CA SER A 28 15.86 -15.59 39.22
C SER A 28 15.99 -14.09 38.92
N GLY A 29 14.90 -13.31 39.01
CA GLY A 29 14.94 -11.86 38.73
C GLY A 29 15.41 -10.99 39.90
N GLU A 30 15.04 -11.35 41.12
CA GLU A 30 15.28 -10.53 42.31
C GLU A 30 16.69 -10.74 42.90
N ILE A 31 17.27 -11.93 42.69
CA ILE A 31 18.63 -12.26 43.13
C ILE A 31 19.68 -11.54 42.28
N LEU A 32 19.44 -11.36 40.97
CA LEU A 32 20.30 -10.55 40.11
C LEU A 32 20.27 -9.06 40.48
N LYS A 33 19.11 -8.54 40.91
CA LYS A 33 19.00 -7.16 41.43
C LYS A 33 19.77 -6.98 42.76
N GLN A 34 19.72 -7.97 43.65
CA GLN A 34 20.42 -7.95 44.94
C GLN A 34 21.95 -8.12 44.79
N ILE A 35 22.41 -8.99 43.88
CA ILE A 35 23.84 -9.22 43.65
C ILE A 35 24.52 -8.00 43.00
N VAL A 36 23.83 -7.30 42.09
CA VAL A 36 24.38 -6.11 41.44
C VAL A 36 24.43 -4.91 42.40
N ILE A 37 23.49 -4.77 43.33
CA ILE A 37 23.51 -3.70 44.34
C ILE A 37 24.57 -3.96 45.42
N ALA A 38 24.82 -5.21 45.80
CA ALA A 38 25.80 -5.55 46.84
C ALA A 38 27.27 -5.47 46.37
N ASN A 39 27.54 -5.61 45.07
CA ASN A 39 28.91 -5.60 44.53
C ASN A 39 29.48 -4.19 44.27
N ILE A 40 28.70 -3.14 44.56
CA ILE A 40 29.05 -1.72 44.33
C ILE A 40 30.09 -1.19 45.34
N ILE A 41 30.44 -1.94 46.40
CA ILE A 41 31.31 -1.42 47.48
C ILE A 41 32.78 -1.88 47.43
N ARG A 42 33.21 -2.82 46.55
CA ARG A 42 34.47 -3.54 46.85
C ARG A 42 35.64 -3.64 45.88
N GLN A 43 35.67 -3.10 44.65
CA GLN A 43 36.91 -3.22 43.84
C GLN A 43 37.22 -1.99 42.97
N LEU A 44 38.24 -1.24 43.40
CA LEU A 44 39.15 -0.44 42.58
C LEU A 44 40.10 -1.37 41.82
N PRO A 45 40.53 -1.01 40.59
CA PRO A 45 41.92 -0.59 40.46
C PRO A 45 42.13 0.63 39.56
N GLU A 46 43.30 1.24 39.76
CA GLU A 46 43.82 2.45 39.13
C GLU A 46 44.31 2.25 37.68
N ALA A 47 44.35 3.40 36.99
CA ALA A 47 45.15 3.77 35.82
C ALA A 47 44.87 3.10 34.46
N THR A 48 44.59 3.92 33.45
CA THR A 48 45.55 4.23 32.37
C THR A 48 44.96 5.35 31.52
N THR A 49 45.62 6.50 31.53
CA THR A 49 45.44 7.59 30.59
C THR A 49 45.98 7.17 29.23
N ASP A 50 45.17 7.27 28.17
CA ASP A 50 45.60 8.00 26.97
C ASP A 50 44.49 8.12 25.91
N SER A 51 44.52 9.29 25.28
CA SER A 51 44.07 9.57 23.91
C SER A 51 42.57 9.46 23.61
N LEU A 52 41.90 10.61 23.53
CA LEU A 52 41.06 10.90 22.36
C LEU A 52 40.84 12.41 22.22
N LEU A 53 40.94 12.87 20.97
CA LEU A 53 40.65 14.21 20.48
C LEU A 53 39.43 14.82 21.17
N ALA A 54 39.67 15.88 21.95
CA ALA A 54 38.63 16.71 22.53
C ALA A 54 37.96 17.55 21.43
N THR A 55 37.09 16.93 20.63
CA THR A 55 36.03 17.66 19.96
C THR A 55 35.08 18.13 21.05
N LYS A 56 35.10 19.44 21.31
CA LYS A 56 34.26 20.13 22.31
C LYS A 56 32.80 19.76 22.07
N MET A 57 32.33 18.77 22.80
CA MET A 57 30.99 18.23 22.72
C MET A 57 29.99 19.30 23.16
N ALA A 58 29.06 19.68 22.28
CA ALA A 58 27.99 20.62 22.62
C ALA A 58 27.21 20.06 23.82
N ALA A 59 27.26 20.80 24.93
CA ALA A 59 26.60 20.47 26.18
C ALA A 59 25.32 21.31 26.27
N ILE A 60 24.20 20.65 26.59
CA ILE A 60 22.91 21.32 26.73
C ILE A 60 22.92 22.27 27.93
N SER A 61 22.49 23.50 27.72
CA SER A 61 22.28 24.51 28.78
C SER A 61 20.96 24.29 29.51
N GLU A 62 20.86 24.72 30.77
CA GLU A 62 19.63 24.63 31.56
C GLU A 62 18.44 25.35 30.88
N ASN A 63 18.70 26.47 30.20
CA ASN A 63 17.67 27.24 29.50
C ASN A 63 17.18 26.51 28.23
N GLU A 64 18.08 25.81 27.55
CA GLU A 64 17.78 25.02 26.36
C GLU A 64 16.96 23.78 26.73
N ALA A 65 17.35 23.09 27.81
CA ALA A 65 16.60 21.96 28.36
C ALA A 65 15.16 22.35 28.76
N ARG A 66 14.98 23.54 29.35
CA ARG A 66 13.65 24.10 29.67
C ARG A 66 12.83 24.44 28.44
N SER A 67 13.48 25.03 27.42
CA SER A 67 12.82 25.35 26.16
C SER A 67 12.30 24.07 25.49
N ILE A 68 13.12 23.01 25.43
CA ILE A 68 12.73 21.72 24.83
C ILE A 68 11.56 21.09 25.60
N ALA A 69 11.58 21.14 26.94
CA ALA A 69 10.52 20.57 27.76
C ALA A 69 9.17 21.31 27.67
N THR A 70 9.19 22.59 27.27
CA THR A 70 7.98 23.43 27.16
C THR A 70 7.37 23.38 25.76
N SER A 71 8.17 23.05 24.74
CA SER A 71 7.73 22.92 23.34
C SER A 71 6.88 21.66 23.10
N LYS A 72 6.17 21.63 21.96
CA LYS A 72 5.49 20.41 21.48
C LYS A 72 6.53 19.32 21.15
N GLU A 73 6.16 18.06 21.28
CA GLU A 73 7.08 16.91 21.13
C GLU A 73 7.88 16.90 19.81
N ALA A 74 7.26 17.23 18.68
CA ALA A 74 7.96 17.29 17.40
C ALA A 74 8.96 18.47 17.31
N GLU A 75 8.60 19.63 17.86
CA GLU A 75 9.44 20.82 17.91
C GLU A 75 10.60 20.63 18.91
N GLY A 76 10.32 20.03 20.07
CA GLY A 76 11.33 19.72 21.09
C GLY A 76 12.40 18.76 20.59
N ARG A 77 12.01 17.72 19.83
CA ARG A 77 12.96 16.81 19.17
C ARG A 77 13.82 17.52 18.13
N HIS A 78 13.22 18.41 17.32
CA HIS A 78 13.97 19.18 16.34
C HIS A 78 14.97 20.14 16.99
N LEU A 79 14.54 20.87 18.03
CA LEU A 79 15.42 21.75 18.81
C LEU A 79 16.59 20.98 19.45
N LEU A 80 16.31 19.82 20.04
CA LEU A 80 17.35 18.94 20.60
C LEU A 80 18.35 18.49 19.52
N ALA A 81 17.86 18.12 18.34
CA ALA A 81 18.72 17.73 17.22
C ALA A 81 19.62 18.88 16.73
N VAL A 82 19.11 20.11 16.72
CA VAL A 82 19.89 21.32 16.37
C VAL A 82 20.96 21.59 17.42
N ILE A 83 20.60 21.59 18.71
CA ILE A 83 21.52 21.87 19.82
C ILE A 83 22.65 20.84 19.89
N LEU A 84 22.33 19.56 19.66
CA LEU A 84 23.31 18.47 19.71
C LEU A 84 24.08 18.28 18.40
N ASN A 85 23.90 19.15 17.38
CA ASN A 85 24.47 19.03 16.04
C ASN A 85 24.16 17.68 15.35
N MET A 86 23.01 17.09 15.64
CA MET A 86 22.57 15.79 15.06
C MET A 86 21.67 15.98 13.82
N SER A 87 21.56 17.22 13.32
CA SER A 87 20.89 17.56 12.07
C SER A 87 21.72 17.14 10.84
N PRO A 88 21.12 16.64 9.73
CA PRO A 88 19.69 16.44 9.51
C PRO A 88 19.16 15.14 10.12
N TYR A 89 18.18 15.31 11.02
CA TYR A 89 17.21 14.29 11.41
C TYR A 89 16.07 14.42 10.39
N ASP A 90 15.97 13.48 9.45
CA ASP A 90 14.79 13.33 8.62
C ASP A 90 14.28 11.92 8.88
N ASP A 91 13.03 11.82 9.36
CA ASP A 91 12.33 10.57 9.66
C ASP A 91 12.34 9.61 8.46
N GLY A 92 12.44 10.13 7.24
CA GLY A 92 12.49 9.34 6.00
C GLY A 92 13.89 8.93 5.53
N LEU A 93 14.90 9.80 5.69
CA LEU A 93 16.23 9.61 5.09
C LEU A 93 17.27 9.09 6.09
N ASN A 94 17.22 9.49 7.37
CA ASN A 94 18.24 9.19 8.38
C ASN A 94 17.61 8.64 9.68
N MET A 95 16.90 7.51 9.56
CA MET A 95 16.19 6.86 10.67
C MET A 95 17.09 6.47 11.86
N GLN A 96 18.39 6.24 11.65
CA GLN A 96 19.34 5.97 12.73
C GLN A 96 19.56 7.19 13.63
N ARG A 97 19.84 8.35 13.01
CA ARG A 97 19.91 9.62 13.74
C ARG A 97 18.58 9.95 14.38
N ALA A 98 17.50 9.46 13.77
CA ALA A 98 16.17 9.66 14.32
C ALA A 98 16.00 9.02 15.70
N ILE A 99 16.31 7.73 15.76
CA ILE A 99 16.24 6.95 16.99
C ILE A 99 17.23 7.46 18.05
N GLN A 100 18.39 8.00 17.66
CA GLN A 100 19.33 8.63 18.59
C GLN A 100 18.75 9.89 19.25
N VAL A 101 18.08 10.77 18.49
CA VAL A 101 17.42 11.95 19.05
C VAL A 101 16.27 11.53 19.96
N ASP A 102 15.44 10.57 19.53
CA ASP A 102 14.31 10.06 20.33
C ASP A 102 14.80 9.48 21.65
N PHE A 103 15.87 8.68 21.63
CA PHE A 103 16.49 8.14 22.83
C PHE A 103 16.88 9.24 23.81
N VAL A 104 17.61 10.27 23.36
CA VAL A 104 18.06 11.37 24.23
C VAL A 104 16.87 12.20 24.73
N TYR A 105 15.85 12.41 23.89
CA TYR A 105 14.63 13.12 24.24
C TYR A 105 13.82 12.38 25.33
N ASP A 106 13.69 11.07 25.24
CA ASP A 106 13.01 10.26 26.25
C ASP A 106 13.71 10.35 27.62
N HIS A 107 15.04 10.37 27.63
CA HIS A 107 15.83 10.52 28.85
C HIS A 107 15.67 11.92 29.46
N LEU A 108 15.65 12.97 28.64
CA LEU A 108 15.33 14.34 29.06
C LEU A 108 13.93 14.39 29.69
N MET A 109 12.92 13.92 28.96
CA MET A 109 11.52 13.99 29.38
C MET A 109 11.23 13.15 30.62
N PHE A 110 11.89 12.00 30.78
CA PHE A 110 11.81 11.22 32.00
C PHE A 110 12.28 12.03 33.21
N CYS A 111 13.44 12.68 33.12
CA CYS A 111 13.98 13.48 34.22
C CYS A 111 13.09 14.69 34.55
N VAL A 112 12.54 15.35 33.54
CA VAL A 112 11.60 16.48 33.72
C VAL A 112 10.31 15.99 34.40
N LYS A 113 9.71 14.90 33.94
CA LYS A 113 8.47 14.33 34.51
C LYS A 113 8.64 13.86 35.97
N LYS A 114 9.84 13.42 36.34
CA LYS A 114 10.18 13.02 37.71
C LYS A 114 10.64 14.17 38.60
N GLY A 115 10.74 15.39 38.07
CA GLY A 115 11.08 16.60 38.82
C GLY A 115 12.54 16.72 39.20
N PHE A 116 13.46 16.24 38.35
CA PHE A 116 14.89 16.33 38.64
C PHE A 116 15.38 17.78 38.50
N PRO A 117 16.37 18.22 39.31
CA PRO A 117 17.00 19.53 39.14
C PRO A 117 17.61 19.70 37.74
N TRP A 118 17.45 20.86 37.11
CA TRP A 118 17.89 21.13 35.74
C TRP A 118 19.38 20.83 35.49
N LYS A 119 20.26 21.07 36.46
CA LYS A 119 21.68 20.68 36.42
C LYS A 119 21.87 19.17 36.24
N GLN A 120 21.09 18.37 36.96
CA GLN A 120 21.11 16.91 36.86
C GLN A 120 20.52 16.44 35.54
N VAL A 121 19.46 17.10 35.05
CA VAL A 121 18.87 16.80 33.72
C VAL A 121 19.91 16.97 32.61
N CYS A 122 20.65 18.08 32.60
CA CYS A 122 21.67 18.34 31.59
C CYS A 122 22.80 17.30 31.64
N ALA A 123 23.24 16.93 32.85
CA ALA A 123 24.24 15.88 33.05
C ALA A 123 23.76 14.51 32.52
N ILE A 124 22.50 14.15 32.79
CA ILE A 124 21.90 12.89 32.35
C ILE A 124 21.73 12.85 30.82
N VAL A 125 21.36 13.96 30.19
CA VAL A 125 21.24 14.06 28.72
C VAL A 125 22.59 13.87 28.03
N ASN A 126 23.63 14.54 28.54
CA ASN A 126 24.99 14.38 28.03
C ASN A 126 25.49 12.95 28.23
N PHE A 127 25.20 12.36 29.39
CA PHE A 127 25.48 10.96 29.67
C PHE A 127 24.76 10.02 28.70
N ALA A 128 23.45 10.19 28.51
CA ALA A 128 22.65 9.33 27.62
C ALA A 128 23.20 9.34 26.20
N ARG A 129 23.63 10.50 25.69
CA ARG A 129 24.29 10.61 24.38
C ARG A 129 25.61 9.83 24.34
N GLN A 130 26.51 10.09 25.30
CA GLN A 130 27.83 9.44 25.35
C GLN A 130 27.71 7.93 25.52
N PHE A 131 26.77 7.48 26.35
CA PHE A 131 26.49 6.08 26.60
C PHE A 131 26.00 5.38 25.32
N LEU A 132 25.08 5.98 24.58
CA LEU A 132 24.58 5.41 23.33
C LEU A 132 25.68 5.25 22.28
N GLU A 133 26.55 6.25 22.14
CA GLU A 133 27.73 6.20 21.26
C GLU A 133 28.70 5.10 21.69
N ALA A 134 29.02 5.03 22.99
CA ALA A 134 29.98 4.06 23.53
C ALA A 134 29.52 2.61 23.40
N VAL A 135 28.20 2.37 23.47
CA VAL A 135 27.57 1.05 23.45
C VAL A 135 27.30 0.54 22.02
N THR A 136 27.30 1.43 21.03
CA THR A 136 27.05 1.05 19.63
C THR A 136 28.06 -0.01 19.17
N GLY A 137 27.56 -1.15 18.69
CA GLY A 137 28.39 -2.28 18.22
C GLY A 137 28.86 -3.27 19.30
N ARG A 138 28.65 -3.02 20.60
CA ARG A 138 29.13 -3.88 21.69
C ARG A 138 28.14 -4.99 22.09
N HIS A 139 28.56 -5.90 22.96
CA HIS A 139 27.69 -6.91 23.59
C HIS A 139 27.02 -6.37 24.86
N ILE A 140 25.92 -7.00 25.27
CA ILE A 140 25.14 -6.56 26.45
C ILE A 140 25.97 -6.58 27.74
N SER A 141 26.88 -7.56 27.90
CA SER A 141 27.77 -7.66 29.05
C SER A 141 28.71 -6.45 29.17
N GLU A 142 29.32 -6.02 28.06
CA GLU A 142 30.16 -4.82 28.01
C GLU A 142 29.35 -3.55 28.25
N ALA A 143 28.13 -3.46 27.70
CA ALA A 143 27.25 -2.31 27.89
C ALA A 143 26.86 -2.13 29.37
N VAL A 144 26.64 -3.22 30.10
CA VAL A 144 26.37 -3.17 31.55
C VAL A 144 27.59 -2.68 32.33
N VAL A 145 28.80 -3.11 31.95
CA VAL A 145 30.03 -2.64 32.60
C VAL A 145 30.26 -1.15 32.32
N LEU A 146 30.08 -0.70 31.08
CA LEU A 146 30.16 0.73 30.74
C LEU A 146 29.12 1.55 31.49
N TYR A 147 27.88 1.05 31.58
CA TYR A 147 26.83 1.69 32.36
C TYR A 147 27.22 1.83 33.84
N GLN A 148 27.82 0.79 34.43
CA GLN A 148 28.31 0.84 35.81
C GLN A 148 29.43 1.88 35.99
N GLN A 149 30.39 1.95 35.08
CA GLN A 149 31.46 2.94 35.14
C GLN A 149 30.93 4.37 35.06
N ASP A 150 29.94 4.60 34.20
CA ASP A 150 29.41 5.93 33.99
C ASP A 150 28.38 6.36 35.05
N ILE A 151 27.61 5.42 35.61
CA ILE A 151 26.72 5.73 36.73
C ILE A 151 27.51 6.11 37.98
N THR A 152 28.70 5.53 38.20
CA THR A 152 29.61 5.94 39.27
C THR A 152 30.09 7.39 39.10
N LYS A 153 30.32 7.85 37.87
CA LYS A 153 30.65 9.26 37.60
C LYS A 153 29.45 10.17 37.84
N LEU A 154 28.24 9.74 37.45
CA LEU A 154 27.01 10.48 37.70
C LEU A 154 26.59 10.52 39.17
N GLN A 155 26.97 9.51 39.97
CA GLN A 155 26.75 9.48 41.43
C GLN A 155 27.38 10.65 42.16
N GLN A 156 28.42 11.28 41.60
CA GLN A 156 29.03 12.48 42.18
C GLN A 156 28.18 13.74 41.99
N LEU A 157 27.21 13.73 41.06
CA LEU A 157 26.44 14.90 40.64
C LEU A 157 24.93 14.76 40.92
N VAL A 158 24.44 13.54 41.11
CA VAL A 158 23.02 13.21 41.21
C VAL A 158 22.74 12.50 42.54
N ASN A 159 21.57 12.79 43.13
CA ASN A 159 21.17 12.15 44.39
C ASN A 159 20.97 10.64 44.21
N GLU A 160 21.34 9.84 45.22
CA GLU A 160 21.22 8.37 45.19
C GLU A 160 19.81 7.87 44.86
N ARG A 161 18.77 8.53 45.40
CA ARG A 161 17.36 8.24 45.09
C ARG A 161 17.04 8.45 43.61
N ASN A 162 17.54 9.53 43.01
CA ASN A 162 17.31 9.87 41.61
C ASN A 162 18.03 8.90 40.67
N ILE A 163 19.22 8.44 41.08
CA ILE A 163 20.01 7.45 40.34
C ILE A 163 19.32 6.10 40.33
N LYS A 164 18.76 5.66 41.46
CA LYS A 164 17.98 4.42 41.51
C LYS A 164 16.79 4.48 40.55
N MET A 165 16.01 5.56 40.60
CA MET A 165 14.87 5.76 39.69
C MET A 165 15.29 5.81 38.22
N TYR A 166 16.40 6.46 37.92
CA TYR A 166 16.94 6.54 36.56
C TYR A 166 17.49 5.19 36.09
N SER A 167 18.13 4.43 36.97
CA SER A 167 18.62 3.08 36.67
C SER A 167 17.46 2.15 36.34
N ASP A 168 16.39 2.14 37.14
CA ASP A 168 15.19 1.36 36.87
C ASP A 168 14.57 1.73 35.50
N PHE A 169 14.60 3.01 35.13
CA PHE A 169 14.17 3.47 33.81
C PHE A 169 15.05 2.95 32.67
N VAL A 170 16.38 3.08 32.79
CA VAL A 170 17.31 2.62 31.75
C VAL A 170 17.25 1.09 31.60
N PHE A 171 17.13 0.35 32.70
CA PHE A 171 16.99 -1.11 32.64
C PHE A 171 15.67 -1.56 32.02
N SER A 172 14.56 -0.89 32.37
CA SER A 172 13.24 -1.24 31.82
C SER A 172 13.06 -0.84 30.35
N THR A 173 13.71 0.24 29.90
CA THR A 173 13.56 0.76 28.52
C THR A 173 14.68 0.26 27.60
N PHE A 174 15.92 0.68 27.87
CA PHE A 174 17.08 0.43 27.00
C PHE A 174 17.55 -1.02 27.07
N PHE A 175 17.83 -1.56 28.26
CA PHE A 175 18.41 -2.90 28.38
C PHE A 175 17.41 -4.00 28.00
N THR A 176 16.11 -3.83 28.26
CA THR A 176 15.06 -4.75 27.77
C THR A 176 15.08 -4.89 26.25
N HIS A 177 15.34 -3.78 25.53
CA HIS A 177 15.34 -3.73 24.06
C HIS A 177 16.75 -3.60 23.47
N PHE A 178 17.78 -4.02 24.21
CA PHE A 178 19.18 -3.81 23.83
C PHE A 178 19.52 -4.33 22.44
N GLN A 179 19.00 -5.51 22.08
CA GLN A 179 19.26 -6.13 20.77
C GLN A 179 18.66 -5.31 19.63
N LEU A 180 17.52 -4.64 19.86
CA LEU A 180 16.90 -3.77 18.87
C LEU A 180 17.75 -2.51 18.65
N TYR A 181 18.16 -1.85 19.73
CA TYR A 181 19.07 -0.70 19.65
C TYR A 181 20.38 -1.07 18.96
N LYS A 182 20.99 -2.21 19.33
CA LYS A 182 22.19 -2.73 18.67
C LYS A 182 21.96 -2.93 17.18
N PHE A 183 20.86 -3.59 16.80
CA PHE A 183 20.56 -3.88 15.41
C PHE A 183 20.41 -2.59 14.59
N VAL A 184 19.63 -1.63 15.07
CA VAL A 184 19.33 -0.41 14.31
C VAL A 184 20.52 0.53 14.24
N LEU A 185 21.31 0.65 15.31
CA LEU A 185 22.47 1.55 15.35
C LEU A 185 23.70 0.99 14.63
N THR A 186 23.85 -0.34 14.55
CA THR A 186 25.01 -0.98 13.90
C THR A 186 24.80 -1.18 12.40
N ASN A 187 23.57 -1.51 11.98
CA ASN A 187 23.29 -1.83 10.58
C ASN A 187 22.71 -0.61 9.87
N PRO A 188 23.43 0.01 8.90
CA PRO A 188 22.85 1.06 8.09
C PRO A 188 21.67 0.48 7.31
N ARG A 189 20.49 1.09 7.48
CA ARG A 189 19.33 0.70 6.69
C ARG A 189 19.61 1.04 5.23
N GLN A 190 19.48 0.07 4.33
CA GLN A 190 19.40 0.36 2.91
C GLN A 190 18.17 1.23 2.70
N VAL A 191 18.36 2.50 2.36
CA VAL A 191 17.27 3.40 2.01
C VAL A 191 16.64 2.80 0.75
N ILE A 192 15.49 2.14 0.92
CA ILE A 192 14.66 1.70 -0.21
C ILE A 192 13.98 2.97 -0.75
N ALA A 193 14.78 3.83 -1.39
CA ALA A 193 14.26 4.92 -2.17
C ALA A 193 13.60 4.28 -3.39
N HIS A 194 12.28 4.13 -3.35
CA HIS A 194 11.50 3.84 -4.54
C HIS A 194 11.58 5.06 -5.47
N ASN A 195 12.69 5.17 -6.19
CA ASN A 195 12.93 6.25 -7.12
C ASN A 195 12.07 6.01 -8.36
N LYS A 196 10.80 6.41 -8.27
CA LYS A 196 9.89 6.39 -9.40
C LYS A 196 10.15 7.64 -10.24
N SER A 197 10.90 7.47 -11.32
CA SER A 197 11.02 8.50 -12.35
C SER A 197 9.67 8.63 -13.04
N LEU A 198 8.93 9.71 -12.71
CA LEU A 198 7.71 10.07 -13.42
C LEU A 198 8.07 11.10 -14.47
N LEU A 199 8.00 10.69 -15.73
CA LEU A 199 8.15 11.61 -16.85
C LEU A 199 6.87 12.46 -16.94
N VAL A 200 6.94 13.69 -16.44
CA VAL A 200 5.83 14.65 -16.50
C VAL A 200 5.91 15.37 -17.84
N TYR A 201 4.95 15.10 -18.72
CA TYR A 201 4.81 15.85 -19.96
C TYR A 201 4.00 17.13 -19.74
N PRO A 202 4.36 18.24 -20.39
CA PRO A 202 3.51 19.42 -20.39
C PRO A 202 2.17 19.09 -21.08
N PRO A 203 1.07 19.72 -20.64
CA PRO A 203 -0.21 19.58 -21.34
C PRO A 203 -0.05 20.03 -22.79
N VAL A 204 -0.76 19.35 -23.70
CA VAL A 204 -0.77 19.71 -25.13
C VAL A 204 -1.22 21.17 -25.24
N PRO A 205 -0.47 22.03 -25.95
CA PRO A 205 -0.85 23.43 -26.10
C PRO A 205 -2.23 23.53 -26.76
N PRO A 206 -3.08 24.48 -26.33
CA PRO A 206 -4.39 24.66 -26.93
C PRO A 206 -4.24 25.03 -28.40
N HIS A 207 -5.24 24.66 -29.20
CA HIS A 207 -5.28 24.98 -30.62
C HIS A 207 -5.36 26.52 -30.82
N PRO A 208 -4.80 27.06 -31.91
CA PRO A 208 -4.87 28.49 -32.20
C PRO A 208 -6.32 29.00 -32.25
N LEU A 209 -6.55 30.24 -31.82
CA LEU A 209 -7.88 30.87 -31.88
C LEU A 209 -8.40 31.05 -33.32
N ALA A 210 -7.53 31.00 -34.32
CA ALA A 210 -7.92 30.98 -35.74
C ALA A 210 -8.75 29.74 -36.11
N GLU A 211 -8.60 28.64 -35.37
CA GLU A 211 -9.37 27.40 -35.54
C GLU A 211 -10.63 27.38 -34.65
N ALA A 212 -10.86 28.44 -33.87
CA ALA A 212 -12.03 28.51 -33.01
C ALA A 212 -13.31 28.56 -33.85
N LYS A 213 -14.23 27.67 -33.52
CA LYS A 213 -15.59 27.66 -34.07
C LYS A 213 -16.51 28.43 -33.14
N GLU A 214 -17.51 29.09 -33.72
CA GLU A 214 -18.60 29.66 -32.96
C GLU A 214 -19.27 28.58 -32.09
N LEU A 215 -19.64 28.90 -30.85
CA LEU A 215 -20.23 27.93 -29.92
C LEU A 215 -21.47 27.22 -30.50
N SER A 216 -22.28 27.94 -31.26
CA SER A 216 -23.47 27.39 -31.95
C SER A 216 -23.09 26.34 -33.01
N ILE A 217 -22.05 26.59 -33.80
CA ILE A 217 -21.52 25.67 -34.81
C ILE A 217 -20.89 24.46 -34.13
N TRP A 218 -20.07 24.68 -33.12
CA TRP A 218 -19.39 23.61 -32.39
C TRP A 218 -20.37 22.67 -31.69
N THR A 219 -21.39 23.21 -31.01
CA THR A 219 -22.41 22.39 -30.34
C THR A 219 -23.20 21.54 -31.33
N TYR A 220 -23.55 22.09 -32.49
CA TYR A 220 -24.20 21.36 -33.58
C TYR A 220 -23.30 20.23 -34.11
N GLU A 221 -22.06 20.53 -34.52
CA GLU A 221 -21.13 19.55 -35.06
C GLU A 221 -20.78 18.45 -34.04
N SER A 222 -20.58 18.83 -32.77
CA SER A 222 -20.31 17.90 -31.68
C SER A 222 -21.49 16.93 -31.50
N LYS A 223 -22.73 17.44 -31.54
CA LYS A 223 -23.93 16.62 -31.44
C LYS A 223 -24.12 15.70 -32.64
N ILE A 224 -23.89 16.20 -33.85
CA ILE A 224 -23.93 15.37 -35.07
C ILE A 224 -22.86 14.28 -35.03
N SER A 225 -21.62 14.62 -34.65
CA SER A 225 -20.52 13.65 -34.53
C SER A 225 -20.78 12.58 -33.47
N GLU A 226 -21.43 12.95 -32.36
CA GLU A 226 -21.89 11.99 -31.35
C GLU A 226 -22.91 10.99 -31.93
N LEU A 227 -23.87 11.49 -32.71
CA LEU A 227 -24.88 10.67 -33.37
C LEU A 227 -24.30 9.76 -34.45
N GLU A 228 -23.33 10.24 -35.24
CA GLU A 228 -22.59 9.44 -36.22
C GLU A 228 -21.82 8.30 -35.54
N LYS A 229 -21.11 8.59 -34.44
CA LYS A 229 -20.42 7.55 -33.66
C LYS A 229 -21.38 6.52 -33.09
N LYS A 230 -22.56 6.96 -32.62
CA LYS A 230 -23.63 6.07 -32.16
C LYS A 230 -24.13 5.18 -33.30
N GLN A 231 -24.32 5.75 -34.49
CA GLN A 231 -24.68 5.01 -35.71
C GLN A 231 -23.64 3.95 -36.07
N ASP A 232 -22.36 4.32 -36.10
CA ASP A 232 -21.26 3.42 -36.45
C ASP A 232 -21.17 2.25 -35.46
N LYS A 233 -21.33 2.53 -34.16
CA LYS A 233 -21.34 1.50 -33.11
C LYS A 233 -22.51 0.53 -33.27
N ILE A 234 -23.71 1.04 -33.53
CA ILE A 234 -24.91 0.20 -33.75
C ILE A 234 -24.72 -0.65 -35.01
N GLN A 235 -24.25 -0.05 -36.11
CA GLN A 235 -23.99 -0.76 -37.37
C GLN A 235 -22.92 -1.84 -37.22
N LEU A 236 -21.89 -1.59 -36.40
CA LEU A 236 -20.86 -2.59 -36.08
C LEU A 236 -21.46 -3.76 -35.29
N ASN A 237 -22.22 -3.47 -34.23
CA ASN A 237 -22.87 -4.49 -33.41
C ASN A 237 -23.84 -5.35 -34.21
N ARG A 238 -24.66 -4.73 -35.07
CA ARG A 238 -25.60 -5.45 -35.95
C ARG A 238 -24.89 -6.32 -36.99
N ARG A 239 -23.77 -5.85 -37.54
CA ARG A 239 -22.92 -6.66 -38.41
C ARG A 239 -22.35 -7.87 -37.66
N ALA A 240 -21.88 -7.69 -36.43
CA ALA A 240 -21.39 -8.79 -35.61
C ALA A 240 -22.48 -9.83 -35.29
N GLU A 241 -23.68 -9.38 -34.93
CA GLU A 241 -24.85 -10.24 -34.69
C GLU A 241 -25.24 -11.03 -35.94
N LYS A 242 -25.26 -10.38 -37.11
CA LYS A 242 -25.56 -11.04 -38.39
C LYS A 242 -24.52 -12.10 -38.77
N GLU A 243 -23.25 -11.82 -38.53
CA GLU A 243 -22.18 -12.80 -38.74
C GLU A 243 -22.30 -13.99 -37.78
N GLU A 244 -22.69 -13.76 -36.52
CA GLU A 244 -22.92 -14.85 -35.56
C GLU A 244 -24.11 -15.73 -35.97
N LEU A 245 -25.24 -15.12 -36.34
CA LEU A 245 -26.40 -15.85 -36.88
C LEU A 245 -26.02 -16.66 -38.13
N ARG A 246 -25.14 -16.12 -38.97
CA ARG A 246 -24.64 -16.83 -40.16
C ARG A 246 -23.75 -18.01 -39.79
N ARG A 247 -22.88 -17.88 -38.79
CA ARG A 247 -22.05 -19.01 -38.29
C ARG A 247 -22.93 -20.11 -37.72
N GLU A 248 -23.93 -19.74 -36.93
CA GLU A 248 -24.88 -20.68 -36.37
C GLU A 248 -25.65 -21.43 -37.47
N ALA A 249 -26.18 -20.71 -38.46
CA ALA A 249 -26.87 -21.31 -39.60
C ALA A 249 -25.98 -22.28 -40.39
N GLU A 250 -24.70 -21.94 -40.62
CA GLU A 250 -23.77 -22.85 -41.29
C GLU A 250 -23.44 -24.08 -40.41
N ARG A 251 -23.37 -23.92 -39.08
CA ARG A 251 -23.19 -25.05 -38.15
C ARG A 251 -24.36 -26.03 -38.25
N ILE A 252 -25.60 -25.55 -38.17
CA ILE A 252 -26.78 -26.42 -38.24
C ILE A 252 -26.88 -27.09 -39.62
N LYS A 253 -26.54 -26.37 -40.70
CA LYS A 253 -26.46 -26.94 -42.06
C LYS A 253 -25.42 -28.07 -42.16
N VAL A 254 -24.23 -27.89 -41.59
CA VAL A 254 -23.19 -28.95 -41.53
C VAL A 254 -23.67 -30.13 -40.71
N GLU A 255 -24.29 -29.89 -39.54
CA GLU A 255 -24.85 -30.94 -38.68
C GLU A 255 -25.96 -31.74 -39.38
N ASN A 256 -26.85 -31.06 -40.11
CA ASN A 256 -27.88 -31.72 -40.90
C ASN A 256 -27.26 -32.57 -42.01
N LYS A 257 -26.19 -32.07 -42.66
CA LYS A 257 -25.45 -32.81 -43.70
C LYS A 257 -24.70 -34.03 -43.14
N THR A 258 -24.12 -33.94 -41.95
CA THR A 258 -23.45 -35.09 -41.31
C THR A 258 -24.46 -36.16 -40.88
N LYS A 259 -25.62 -35.76 -40.33
CA LYS A 259 -26.74 -36.68 -40.05
C LYS A 259 -27.24 -37.41 -41.30
N LEU A 260 -27.30 -36.70 -42.44
CA LEU A 260 -27.66 -37.29 -43.74
C LEU A 260 -26.62 -38.30 -44.26
N THR A 261 -25.34 -38.10 -43.98
CA THR A 261 -24.25 -38.98 -44.47
C THR A 261 -23.98 -40.17 -43.55
N ALA A 262 -24.34 -40.10 -42.27
CA ALA A 262 -24.19 -41.19 -41.30
C ALA A 262 -25.30 -42.25 -41.34
N MET A 263 -26.37 -42.05 -42.14
CA MET A 263 -27.44 -43.04 -42.29
C MET A 263 -27.15 -44.01 -43.43
N GLU A 264 -26.74 -45.25 -43.10
CA GLU A 264 -26.38 -46.31 -44.06
C GLU A 264 -27.52 -47.32 -44.36
N SER A 265 -28.81 -46.98 -44.16
CA SER A 265 -29.93 -47.93 -44.30
C SER A 265 -31.09 -47.42 -45.17
N PRO A 266 -31.91 -48.30 -45.79
CA PRO A 266 -32.94 -47.90 -46.75
C PRO A 266 -34.00 -47.03 -46.07
N LEU A 267 -34.01 -45.75 -46.45
CA LEU A 267 -34.76 -44.69 -45.79
C LEU A 267 -36.27 -44.88 -45.99
N SER A 268 -37.04 -44.97 -44.91
CA SER A 268 -38.51 -45.00 -44.96
C SER A 268 -39.06 -43.69 -45.55
N LYS A 269 -40.09 -43.81 -46.40
CA LYS A 269 -40.81 -42.66 -47.00
C LYS A 269 -41.34 -41.68 -45.95
N GLU A 270 -41.67 -42.17 -44.75
CA GLU A 270 -42.16 -41.34 -43.65
C GLU A 270 -41.03 -40.52 -43.01
N THR A 271 -39.86 -41.14 -42.82
CA THR A 271 -38.66 -40.48 -42.28
C THR A 271 -38.15 -39.38 -43.19
N LEU A 272 -38.18 -39.60 -44.51
CA LEU A 272 -37.78 -38.59 -45.50
C LEU A 272 -38.74 -37.39 -45.52
N ARG A 273 -40.05 -37.62 -45.40
CA ARG A 273 -41.04 -36.51 -45.29
C ARG A 273 -40.82 -35.68 -44.03
N GLN A 274 -40.55 -36.32 -42.90
CA GLN A 274 -40.30 -35.62 -41.65
C GLN A 274 -39.00 -34.79 -41.72
N MET A 275 -37.93 -35.31 -42.34
CA MET A 275 -36.71 -34.53 -42.59
C MET A 275 -36.96 -33.34 -43.51
N LEU A 276 -37.68 -33.55 -44.63
CA LEU A 276 -37.99 -32.45 -45.55
C LEU A 276 -38.78 -31.35 -44.84
N LYS A 277 -39.75 -31.72 -43.99
CA LYS A 277 -40.51 -30.77 -43.17
C LYS A 277 -39.60 -30.01 -42.20
N ASN A 278 -38.63 -30.68 -41.57
CA ASN A 278 -37.68 -30.04 -40.65
C ASN A 278 -36.73 -29.08 -41.40
N VAL A 279 -36.17 -29.49 -42.54
CA VAL A 279 -35.30 -28.63 -43.37
C VAL A 279 -36.05 -27.41 -43.89
N MET A 280 -37.31 -27.60 -44.34
CA MET A 280 -38.16 -26.49 -44.76
C MET A 280 -38.48 -25.55 -43.61
N ALA A 281 -38.82 -26.07 -42.43
CA ALA A 281 -39.07 -25.26 -41.24
C ALA A 281 -37.83 -24.44 -40.85
N GLU A 282 -36.65 -25.06 -40.85
CA GLU A 282 -35.39 -24.40 -40.54
C GLU A 282 -35.01 -23.34 -41.58
N TYR A 283 -35.16 -23.63 -42.87
CA TYR A 283 -34.93 -22.67 -43.94
C TYR A 283 -35.88 -21.47 -43.81
N THR A 284 -37.17 -21.71 -43.59
CA THR A 284 -38.14 -20.61 -43.39
C THR A 284 -37.81 -19.78 -42.16
N ALA A 285 -37.43 -20.41 -41.05
CA ALA A 285 -37.01 -19.71 -39.82
C ALA A 285 -35.74 -18.87 -40.06
N ALA A 286 -34.74 -19.40 -40.77
CA ALA A 286 -33.52 -18.68 -41.11
C ALA A 286 -33.80 -17.46 -42.00
N THR A 287 -34.62 -17.61 -43.05
CA THR A 287 -35.01 -16.48 -43.91
C THR A 287 -35.82 -15.42 -43.16
N ALA A 288 -36.72 -15.82 -42.26
CA ALA A 288 -37.50 -14.90 -41.43
C ALA A 288 -36.60 -14.12 -40.46
N ALA A 289 -35.59 -14.77 -39.87
CA ALA A 289 -34.61 -14.13 -39.01
C ALA A 289 -33.76 -13.09 -39.76
N VAL A 290 -33.31 -13.40 -40.98
CA VAL A 290 -32.55 -12.45 -41.83
C VAL A 290 -33.38 -11.22 -42.16
N ILE A 291 -34.63 -11.42 -42.63
CA ILE A 291 -35.53 -10.31 -42.95
C ILE A 291 -35.82 -9.46 -41.71
N SER A 292 -36.05 -10.09 -40.55
CA SER A 292 -36.30 -9.39 -39.28
C SER A 292 -35.09 -8.54 -38.85
N SER A 293 -33.88 -9.07 -39.01
CA SER A 293 -32.63 -8.34 -38.73
C SER A 293 -32.47 -7.12 -39.66
N ASP A 294 -32.76 -7.27 -40.95
CA ASP A 294 -32.66 -6.17 -41.91
C ASP A 294 -33.71 -5.07 -41.67
N ILE A 295 -34.95 -5.45 -41.27
CA ILE A 295 -36.00 -4.51 -40.85
C ILE A 295 -35.56 -3.73 -39.60
N ALA A 296 -35.03 -4.43 -38.59
CA ALA A 296 -34.54 -3.80 -37.36
C ALA A 296 -33.42 -2.79 -37.66
N ARG A 297 -32.45 -3.17 -38.51
CA ARG A 297 -31.39 -2.27 -38.98
C ARG A 297 -31.95 -1.02 -39.67
N MET A 298 -32.91 -1.19 -40.56
CA MET A 298 -33.52 -0.06 -41.27
C MET A 298 -34.26 0.89 -40.31
N LYS A 299 -34.99 0.34 -39.34
CA LYS A 299 -35.68 1.13 -38.32
C LYS A 299 -34.69 1.98 -37.51
N GLU A 300 -33.62 1.38 -37.03
CA GLU A 300 -32.59 2.06 -36.24
C GLU A 300 -31.85 3.14 -37.05
N ASP A 301 -31.52 2.86 -38.32
CA ASP A 301 -30.90 3.84 -39.21
C ASP A 301 -31.81 5.04 -39.48
N LEU A 302 -33.11 4.80 -39.66
CA LEU A 302 -34.10 5.87 -39.82
C LEU A 302 -34.28 6.69 -38.55
N GLU A 303 -34.30 6.04 -37.38
CA GLU A 303 -34.42 6.71 -36.08
C GLU A 303 -33.24 7.65 -35.82
N ILE A 304 -32.02 7.20 -36.12
CA ILE A 304 -30.82 8.03 -35.98
C ILE A 304 -30.80 9.16 -37.01
N LYS A 305 -31.21 8.90 -38.26
CA LYS A 305 -31.35 9.96 -39.28
C LYS A 305 -32.39 11.00 -38.91
N LEU A 306 -33.48 10.58 -38.28
CA LEU A 306 -34.48 11.49 -37.73
C LEU A 306 -33.89 12.32 -36.59
N GLU A 307 -33.17 11.67 -35.67
CA GLU A 307 -32.47 12.33 -34.57
C GLU A 307 -31.47 13.38 -35.09
N MET A 308 -30.64 13.04 -36.09
CA MET A 308 -29.71 13.96 -36.75
C MET A 308 -30.42 15.16 -37.40
N ARG A 309 -31.57 14.94 -38.04
CA ARG A 309 -32.34 16.01 -38.68
C ARG A 309 -33.08 16.90 -37.68
N SER A 310 -33.38 16.37 -36.49
CA SER A 310 -34.02 17.12 -35.41
C SER A 310 -33.07 18.10 -34.71
N VAL A 311 -31.75 17.92 -34.85
CA VAL A 311 -30.76 18.83 -34.28
C VAL A 311 -30.85 20.20 -34.99
N PRO A 312 -31.14 21.30 -34.27
CA PRO A 312 -31.33 22.61 -34.88
C PRO A 312 -30.02 23.11 -35.51
N ARG A 313 -30.05 23.36 -36.82
CA ARG A 313 -28.89 23.87 -37.55
C ARG A 313 -28.68 25.36 -37.26
N PRO A 314 -27.46 25.78 -36.86
CA PRO A 314 -27.13 27.19 -36.67
C PRO A 314 -27.34 28.00 -37.95
N ARG A 315 -27.84 29.24 -37.81
CA ARG A 315 -28.13 30.14 -38.95
C ARG A 315 -26.86 30.48 -39.76
N SER A 316 -25.70 30.48 -39.11
CA SER A 316 -24.38 30.74 -39.70
C SER A 316 -23.93 29.67 -40.71
N LEU A 317 -24.51 28.47 -40.70
CA LEU A 317 -24.21 27.37 -41.62
C LEU A 317 -25.08 27.36 -42.90
N GLY A 318 -25.97 28.33 -43.08
CA GLY A 318 -26.91 28.42 -44.21
C GLY A 318 -27.99 27.33 -44.21
N GLN A 319 -28.99 27.43 -45.11
CA GLN A 319 -29.98 26.37 -45.32
C GLN A 319 -29.37 25.23 -46.16
N GLN A 320 -29.62 23.97 -45.80
CA GLN A 320 -29.29 22.86 -46.70
C GLN A 320 -30.20 22.96 -47.92
N ALA A 321 -29.64 23.03 -49.12
CA ALA A 321 -30.41 22.91 -50.36
C ALA A 321 -31.19 21.60 -50.31
N SER A 322 -32.50 21.69 -50.11
CA SER A 322 -33.40 20.56 -50.28
C SER A 322 -33.28 20.09 -51.73
N GLY A 323 -32.91 18.82 -51.92
CA GLY A 323 -32.80 18.20 -53.22
C GLY A 323 -34.16 18.14 -53.92
N GLY A 324 -34.45 19.19 -54.70
CA GLY A 324 -35.43 19.18 -55.77
C GLY A 324 -34.70 19.10 -57.11
N LYS A 325 -34.25 17.91 -57.52
CA LYS A 325 -33.98 17.66 -58.94
C LYS A 325 -35.25 17.08 -59.53
N GLY A 326 -36.08 17.97 -60.07
CA GLY A 326 -37.09 17.60 -61.06
C GLY A 326 -36.39 16.98 -62.26
N ALA A 327 -36.86 15.80 -62.65
CA ALA A 327 -36.52 15.19 -63.91
C ALA A 327 -37.17 16.02 -65.04
N THR A 328 -36.34 16.73 -65.79
CA THR A 328 -36.64 17.17 -67.16
C THR A 328 -35.38 16.96 -67.98
N SER A 329 -35.32 15.86 -68.72
CA SER A 329 -35.13 15.88 -70.18
C SER A 329 -35.33 14.49 -70.76
#